data_AF-A0A9E2JF36-F1
#
_entry.id   AF-A0A9E2JF36-F1
#
_cell.length_a   1.000
_cell.length_b   1.000
_cell.length_c   1.000
_cell.angle_alpha   90.00
_cell.angle_beta   90.00
_cell.angle_gamma   90.00
#
_symmetry.space_group_name_H-M   'P 1'
#
loop_
_entity.id
_entity.type
_entity.pdbx_description
1 polymer ?
#
loop_
_entity_poly.entity_id
_entity_poly.type
_entity_poly.pdbx_seq_one_letter_code
_entity_poly.pdbx_strand_id
1 'polypeptide(L)'
;RLTKCNMCFSRINAGLEPICAKTCPSGSLMFGNERTIKQLAQERLAQAEKKFGDEAGLIYPDEVRVIYLVAAAPDKYYEYASY
;
A
#
# COMPACT_ATOMS: atom_id res chain seq x y z
N ARG A 1 -2.48 21.00 -18.31
CA ARG A 1 -1.68 19.74 -18.37
C ARG A 1 -2.03 18.91 -17.15
N LEU A 2 -2.33 17.62 -17.30
CA LEU A 2 -2.65 16.72 -16.19
C LEU A 2 -1.39 15.96 -15.75
N THR A 3 -1.22 15.76 -14.44
CA THR A 3 -0.08 15.04 -13.84
C THR A 3 -0.56 14.23 -12.65
N LYS A 4 -0.02 13.01 -12.49
CA LYS A 4 -0.25 12.14 -11.33
C LYS A 4 0.95 11.21 -11.15
N CYS A 5 0.91 10.36 -10.11
CA CYS A 5 1.86 9.28 -9.95
C CYS A 5 1.97 8.43 -11.23
N ASN A 6 3.20 8.20 -11.69
CA ASN A 6 3.54 7.34 -12.81
C ASN A 6 4.25 6.05 -12.37
N MET A 7 4.12 5.70 -11.09
CA MET A 7 4.77 4.53 -10.48
C MET A 7 6.30 4.52 -10.67
N CYS A 8 6.95 5.69 -10.79
CA CYS A 8 8.39 5.76 -11.05
C CYS A 8 8.82 4.92 -12.28
N PHE A 9 8.00 4.91 -13.34
CA PHE A 9 8.20 4.08 -14.53
C PHE A 9 9.65 4.02 -15.05
N SER A 10 10.33 5.17 -15.15
CA SER A 10 11.73 5.22 -15.60
C SER A 10 12.70 4.47 -14.68
N ARG A 11 12.47 4.46 -13.37
CA ARG A 11 13.27 3.73 -12.38
C ARG A 11 13.02 2.23 -12.48
N ILE A 12 11.74 1.83 -12.55
CA ILE A 12 11.36 0.42 -12.69
C ILE A 12 11.96 -0.16 -13.97
N ASN A 13 11.90 0.57 -15.08
CA ASN A 13 12.50 0.14 -16.35
C ASN A 13 14.03 0.01 -16.29
N ALA A 14 14.68 0.69 -15.35
CA ALA A 14 16.11 0.57 -15.06
C ALA A 14 16.42 -0.47 -13.97
N GLY A 15 15.46 -1.29 -13.55
CA GLY A 15 15.62 -2.31 -12.50
C GLY A 15 15.69 -1.74 -11.07
N LEU A 16 15.27 -0.49 -10.88
CA LEU A 16 15.25 0.17 -9.58
C LEU A 16 13.83 0.28 -9.04
N GLU A 17 13.67 0.13 -7.72
CA GLU A 17 12.38 0.36 -7.06
C GLU A 17 11.95 1.84 -7.08
N PRO A 18 10.65 2.13 -6.90
CA PRO A 18 10.14 3.49 -6.76
C PRO A 18 10.84 4.29 -5.67
N ILE A 19 11.05 5.59 -5.90
CA ILE A 19 11.84 6.41 -4.98
C ILE A 19 11.18 6.55 -3.60
N CYS A 20 9.85 6.58 -3.55
CA CYS A 20 9.10 6.63 -2.30
C CYS A 20 9.26 5.34 -1.47
N ALA A 21 9.29 4.17 -2.12
CA ALA A 21 9.57 2.90 -1.45
C ALA A 21 11.02 2.85 -0.95
N LYS A 22 11.99 3.18 -1.82
CA LYS A 22 13.42 3.19 -1.49
C LYS A 22 13.75 4.07 -0.28
N THR A 23 13.13 5.25 -0.21
CA THR A 23 13.47 6.24 0.82
C THR A 23 12.78 5.99 2.15
N CYS A 24 11.81 5.09 2.23
CA CYS A 24 10.99 4.90 3.42
C CYS A 24 11.81 4.24 4.55
N PRO A 25 12.14 4.96 5.63
CA PRO A 25 13.01 4.42 6.67
C PRO A 25 12.31 3.42 7.59
N SER A 26 10.98 3.55 7.72
CA SER A 26 10.15 2.69 8.59
C SER A 26 9.73 1.37 7.93
N GLY A 27 9.97 1.21 6.62
CA GLY A 27 9.43 0.09 5.85
C GLY A 27 7.90 0.12 5.70
N SER A 28 7.28 1.30 5.80
CA SER A 28 5.84 1.47 5.57
C SER A 28 5.45 1.34 4.09
N LEU A 29 6.40 1.57 3.18
CA LEU A 29 6.20 1.42 1.74
C LEU A 29 6.99 0.22 1.24
N MET A 30 6.28 -0.79 0.76
CA MET A 30 6.85 -2.01 0.21
C MET A 30 6.48 -2.12 -1.27
N PHE A 31 7.44 -2.49 -2.12
CA PHE A 31 7.25 -2.61 -3.56
C PHE A 31 7.75 -3.97 -4.06
N GLY A 32 7.03 -4.56 -5.01
CA GLY A 32 7.38 -5.86 -5.57
C GLY A 32 6.29 -6.41 -6.49
N ASN A 33 6.43 -7.70 -6.83
CA ASN A 33 5.43 -8.41 -7.61
C ASN A 33 4.08 -8.45 -6.89
N GLU A 34 3.00 -8.34 -7.67
CA GLU A 34 1.64 -8.25 -7.15
C GLU A 34 1.30 -9.39 -6.17
N ARG A 35 1.59 -10.64 -6.56
CA ARG A 35 1.34 -11.82 -5.70
C ARG A 35 2.07 -11.72 -4.36
N THR A 36 3.34 -11.29 -4.38
CA THR A 36 4.15 -11.14 -3.17
C THR A 36 3.62 -10.03 -2.28
N ILE A 37 3.21 -8.90 -2.86
CA ILE A 37 2.65 -7.77 -2.10
C ILE A 37 1.28 -8.11 -1.52
N LYS A 38 0.40 -8.79 -2.27
CA LYS A 38 -0.89 -9.25 -1.74
C LYS A 38 -0.72 -10.23 -0.58
N GLN A 39 0.22 -11.17 -0.69
CA GLN A 39 0.55 -12.09 0.41
C GLN A 39 1.04 -11.31 1.64
N LEU A 40 2.00 -10.39 1.46
CA LEU A 40 2.53 -9.56 2.55
C LEU A 40 1.42 -8.71 3.20
N ALA A 41 0.52 -8.14 2.41
CA ALA A 41 -0.60 -7.33 2.90
C ALA A 41 -1.51 -8.16 3.82
N GLN A 42 -1.84 -9.39 3.44
CA GLN A 42 -2.64 -10.31 4.26
C GLN A 42 -1.91 -10.72 5.55
N GLU A 43 -0.61 -11.03 5.46
CA GLU A 43 0.20 -11.32 6.65
C GLU A 43 0.24 -10.15 7.63
N ARG A 44 0.33 -8.92 7.13
CA ARG A 44 0.33 -7.69 7.95
C ARG A 44 -1.05 -7.35 8.50
N LEU A 45 -2.12 -7.63 7.74
CA LEU A 45 -3.49 -7.49 8.23
C LEU A 45 -3.72 -8.37 9.46
N ALA A 46 -3.36 -9.65 9.39
CA ALA A 46 -3.48 -10.57 10.52
C ALA A 46 -2.68 -10.14 11.77
N GLN A 47 -1.60 -9.36 11.60
CA GLN A 47 -0.87 -8.74 12.70
C GLN A 47 -1.59 -7.49 13.24
N ALA A 48 -2.15 -6.67 12.35
CA ALA A 48 -2.85 -5.45 12.70
C ALA A 48 -4.17 -5.75 13.44
N GLU A 49 -4.93 -6.74 13.00
CA GLU A 49 -6.18 -7.18 13.65
C GLU A 49 -5.94 -7.57 15.12
N LYS A 50 -4.80 -8.21 15.43
CA LYS A 50 -4.43 -8.53 16.83
C LYS A 50 -4.23 -7.30 17.72
N LYS A 51 -3.87 -6.15 17.13
CA LYS A 51 -3.54 -4.91 17.86
C LYS A 51 -4.67 -3.89 17.84
N PHE A 52 -5.43 -3.83 16.75
CA PHE A 52 -6.43 -2.80 16.48
C PHE A 52 -7.85 -3.36 16.31
N GLY A 53 -8.02 -4.68 16.36
CA GLY A 53 -9.31 -5.35 16.21
C GLY A 53 -9.86 -5.23 14.79
N ASP A 54 -11.18 -5.34 14.68
CA ASP A 54 -11.93 -5.37 13.42
C ASP A 54 -11.91 -4.03 12.65
N GLU A 55 -11.35 -2.97 13.24
CA GLU A 55 -11.15 -1.71 12.52
C GLU A 55 -9.93 -1.73 11.58
N ALA A 56 -9.03 -2.71 11.72
CA ALA A 56 -7.92 -2.88 10.79
C ALA A 56 -8.40 -3.48 9.47
N GLY A 57 -7.88 -2.99 8.34
CA GLY A 57 -8.35 -3.44 7.04
C GLY A 57 -7.40 -3.13 5.88
N LEU A 58 -7.61 -3.83 4.77
CA LEU A 58 -6.96 -3.56 3.49
C LEU A 58 -7.93 -2.86 2.55
N ILE A 59 -7.46 -1.80 1.90
CA ILE A 59 -8.26 -1.04 0.94
C ILE A 59 -8.14 -1.65 -0.46
N TYR A 60 -9.27 -2.13 -1.00
CA TYR A 60 -9.44 -2.69 -2.36
C TYR A 60 -8.29 -3.60 -2.86
N PRO A 61 -7.81 -4.57 -2.06
CA PRO A 61 -6.60 -5.33 -2.39
C PRO A 61 -6.69 -6.10 -3.71
N ASP A 62 -7.89 -6.35 -4.23
CA ASP A 62 -8.13 -7.05 -5.49
C ASP A 62 -8.42 -6.15 -6.69
N GLU A 63 -8.56 -4.84 -6.48
CA GLU A 63 -8.91 -3.89 -7.55
C GLU A 63 -7.76 -2.90 -7.85
N VAL A 64 -6.87 -2.64 -6.90
CA VAL A 64 -5.80 -1.65 -7.03
C VAL A 64 -4.38 -2.23 -6.96
N ARG A 65 -3.41 -1.48 -7.49
CA ARG A 65 -1.97 -1.84 -7.42
C ARG A 65 -1.23 -1.21 -6.23
N VAL A 66 -1.84 -0.26 -5.54
CA VAL A 66 -1.29 0.38 -4.33
C VAL A 66 -2.25 0.07 -3.20
N ILE A 67 -1.92 -0.96 -2.42
CA ILE A 67 -2.77 -1.47 -1.35
C ILE A 67 -2.36 -0.78 -0.05
N TYR A 68 -3.33 -0.20 0.65
CA TYR A 68 -3.12 0.39 1.96
C TYR A 68 -3.63 -0.55 3.05
N LEU A 69 -2.80 -0.73 4.08
CA LEU A 69 -3.21 -1.30 5.37
C LEU A 69 -3.54 -0.15 6.31
N VAL A 70 -4.76 -0.13 6.82
CA VAL A 70 -5.24 0.86 7.79
C VAL A 70 -5.51 0.17 9.13
N ALA A 71 -5.37 0.92 10.22
CA ALA A 71 -5.62 0.46 11.59
C ALA A 71 -6.97 0.94 12.13
N ALA A 72 -7.71 1.74 11.35
CA ALA A 72 -9.02 2.27 11.68
C ALA A 72 -9.85 2.39 10.39
N ALA A 73 -11.13 2.76 10.53
CA ALA A 73 -12.02 3.02 9.39
C ALA A 73 -11.36 3.97 8.33
N PRO A 74 -11.40 3.65 7.01
CA PRO A 74 -10.66 4.39 5.98
C PRO A 74 -10.99 5.89 5.89
N ASP A 75 -12.22 6.28 6.19
CA ASP A 75 -12.71 7.67 6.22
C ASP A 75 -11.97 8.54 7.24
N LYS A 76 -11.44 7.93 8.32
CA LYS A 76 -10.57 8.62 9.30
C LYS A 76 -9.20 8.99 8.72
N TYR A 77 -8.77 8.35 7.63
CA TYR A 77 -7.49 8.63 6.98
C TYR A 77 -7.64 9.64 5.84
N TYR A 78 -8.62 9.44 4.95
CA TYR A 78 -8.88 10.34 3.83
C TYR A 78 -10.30 10.13 3.28
N GLU A 79 -10.95 11.21 2.83
CA GLU A 79 -12.33 11.21 2.34
C GLU A 79 -12.56 10.28 1.12
N TYR A 80 -11.53 10.06 0.29
CA TYR A 80 -11.58 9.16 -0.87
C TYR A 80 -10.77 7.87 -0.66
N ALA A 81 -10.52 7.47 0.59
CA ALA A 81 -9.74 6.27 0.88
C ALA A 81 -10.44 4.98 0.41
N SER A 82 -11.77 4.90 0.58
CA SER A 82 -12.58 3.74 0.22
C SER A 82 -13.87 4.16 -0.52
N TYR A 83 -13.72 5.07 -1.49
CA TYR A 83 -14.82 5.49 -2.36
C TYR A 83 -15.11 4.46 -3.44
#